data_AF-A0A4R4QDP4-F1
#
_entry.id   AF-A0A4R4QDP4-F1
#
_cell.length_a   1.000
_cell.length_b   1.000
_cell.length_c   1.000
_cell.angle_alpha   90.00
_cell.angle_beta   90.00
_cell.angle_gamma   90.00
#
_symmetry.space_group_name_H-M   'P 1'
#
loop_
_entity.id
_entity.type
_entity.pdbx_description
1 polymer ?
#
loop_
_entity_poly.entity_id
_entity_poly.type
_entity_poly.pdbx_seq_one_letter_code
_entity_poly.pdbx_strand_id
1 'polypeptide(L)'
;MLASLLLVTVSGCTSEPTDSGHTTMTVILDQDVTPEQKSAVEQRLRAMPSIEGVALESREQAYARQKEALADDPDLLAQLKPEYVPESFHATVTDPLAAEAIELVMGSVDHVGSVVLRIADADPPPSRIGVIVRMKATATAERLAAVEKAVQALPHAESIEVEKPDAAYERLREQCAGKGDLATRLDRQMMRDSVRFALPLDKKSPGMSKLIGLDGVDVMELVPATML
;
A
#
# COMPACT_ATOMS: atom_id res chain seq x y z
N MET A 1 20.87 -40.66 49.69
CA MET A 1 19.77 -39.72 49.39
C MET A 1 19.62 -39.67 47.88
N LEU A 2 18.42 -39.98 47.38
CA LEU A 2 18.13 -40.24 45.96
C LEU A 2 18.21 -38.97 45.10
N ALA A 3 18.57 -39.20 43.83
CA ALA A 3 18.83 -38.25 42.77
C ALA A 3 17.57 -37.81 41.99
N SER A 4 17.69 -36.65 41.31
CA SER A 4 16.94 -36.18 40.12
C SER A 4 15.45 -35.86 40.35
N LEU A 5 14.82 -34.86 39.71
CA LEU A 5 14.88 -34.39 38.33
C LEU A 5 14.80 -32.85 38.26
N LEU A 6 15.67 -32.24 37.44
CA LEU A 6 15.39 -30.94 36.81
C LEU A 6 14.48 -31.17 35.59
N LEU A 7 13.30 -30.54 35.59
CA LEU A 7 12.47 -30.40 34.39
C LEU A 7 12.94 -29.18 33.62
N VAL A 8 13.72 -29.40 32.56
CA VAL A 8 14.00 -28.38 31.54
C VAL A 8 12.79 -28.35 30.62
N THR A 9 11.91 -27.36 30.79
CA THR A 9 10.88 -27.05 29.81
C THR A 9 11.54 -26.35 28.63
N VAL A 10 11.82 -27.12 27.57
CA VAL A 10 12.16 -26.55 26.26
C VAL A 10 10.89 -25.91 25.73
N SER A 11 10.68 -24.62 26.02
CA SER A 11 9.80 -23.78 25.21
C SER A 11 10.41 -23.79 23.82
N GLY A 12 9.85 -24.61 22.94
CA GLY A 12 10.09 -24.47 21.51
C GLY A 12 9.70 -23.05 21.14
N CYS A 13 10.70 -22.22 20.83
CA CYS A 13 10.49 -21.03 20.03
C CYS A 13 9.97 -21.53 18.68
N THR A 14 8.65 -21.64 18.54
CA THR A 14 8.02 -21.55 17.24
C THR A 14 8.26 -20.11 16.80
N SER A 15 9.34 -19.89 16.06
CA SER A 15 9.49 -18.67 15.26
C SER A 15 8.25 -18.60 14.38
N GLU A 16 7.34 -17.69 14.71
CA GLU A 16 6.20 -17.37 13.87
C GLU A 16 6.74 -17.12 12.46
N PRO A 17 6.07 -17.63 11.41
CA PRO A 17 6.46 -17.31 10.04
C PRO A 17 6.53 -15.78 9.97
N THR A 18 7.71 -15.26 9.63
CA THR A 18 7.87 -13.82 9.47
C THR A 18 7.04 -13.44 8.24
N ASP A 19 5.79 -13.05 8.47
CA ASP A 19 4.81 -12.60 7.47
C ASP A 19 5.19 -11.20 6.95
N SER A 20 6.49 -10.91 6.85
CA SER A 20 7.04 -9.66 6.36
C SER A 20 7.16 -9.76 4.85
N GLY A 21 6.03 -9.78 4.16
CA GLY A 21 6.01 -9.43 2.74
C GLY A 21 6.61 -8.02 2.60
N HIS A 22 7.61 -7.87 1.73
CA HIS A 22 8.05 -6.54 1.34
C HIS A 22 6.88 -5.79 0.69
N THR A 23 6.88 -4.46 0.80
CA THR A 23 5.94 -3.64 0.04
C THR A 23 6.64 -3.18 -1.23
N THR A 24 6.02 -3.39 -2.38
CA THR A 24 6.47 -2.75 -3.63
C THR A 24 5.73 -1.45 -3.83
N MET A 25 6.40 -0.47 -4.42
CA MET A 25 5.87 0.85 -4.72
C MET A 25 6.06 1.15 -6.19
N THR A 26 5.00 1.66 -6.81
CA THR A 26 5.06 2.26 -8.14
C THR A 26 4.73 3.73 -8.03
N VAL A 27 5.68 4.60 -8.39
CA VAL A 27 5.49 6.04 -8.52
C VAL A 27 5.20 6.35 -9.97
N ILE A 28 3.94 6.65 -10.27
CA ILE A 28 3.46 6.98 -11.62
C ILE A 28 3.70 8.47 -11.87
N LEU A 29 4.37 8.79 -12.97
CA LEU A 29 4.67 10.16 -13.35
C LEU A 29 3.50 10.80 -14.10
N ASP A 30 3.43 12.13 -14.09
CA ASP A 30 2.54 12.86 -15.00
C ASP A 30 2.88 12.54 -16.47
N GLN A 31 1.92 12.73 -17.39
CA GLN A 31 2.10 12.33 -18.79
C GLN A 31 3.23 13.08 -19.51
N ASP A 32 3.45 14.35 -19.16
CA ASP A 32 4.32 15.27 -19.91
C ASP A 32 5.59 15.66 -19.14
N VAL A 33 6.09 14.78 -18.27
CA VAL A 33 7.31 15.04 -17.50
C VAL A 33 8.54 15.19 -18.41
N THR A 34 9.34 16.23 -18.17
CA THR A 34 10.64 16.40 -18.83
C THR A 34 11.70 15.45 -18.25
N PRO A 35 12.82 15.21 -18.94
CA PRO A 35 13.93 14.42 -18.40
C PRO A 35 14.45 14.94 -17.05
N GLU A 36 14.50 16.25 -16.87
CA GLU A 36 14.96 16.90 -15.64
C GLU A 36 13.97 16.68 -14.49
N GLN A 37 12.67 16.83 -14.76
CA GLN A 37 11.61 16.57 -13.79
C GLN A 37 11.61 15.10 -13.36
N LYS A 38 11.72 14.18 -14.32
CA LYS A 38 11.86 12.74 -14.07
C LYS A 38 13.07 12.43 -13.18
N SER A 39 14.23 13.03 -13.47
CA SER A 39 15.43 12.85 -12.64
C SER A 39 15.25 13.39 -11.22
N ALA A 40 14.54 14.51 -11.06
CA ALA A 40 14.23 15.06 -9.73
C ALA A 40 13.34 14.12 -8.91
N VAL A 41 12.30 13.54 -9.53
CA VAL A 41 11.45 12.53 -8.88
C VAL A 41 12.25 11.28 -8.51
N GLU A 42 13.13 10.79 -9.39
CA GLU A 42 13.99 9.64 -9.10
C GLU A 42 14.91 9.89 -7.90
N GLN A 43 15.59 11.04 -7.88
CA GLN A 43 16.49 11.41 -6.79
C GLN A 43 15.72 11.53 -5.47
N ARG A 44 14.50 12.10 -5.52
CA ARG A 44 13.62 12.23 -4.37
C ARG A 44 13.22 10.86 -3.81
N LEU A 45 12.83 9.94 -4.68
CA LEU A 45 12.46 8.57 -4.30
C LEU A 45 13.66 7.81 -3.71
N ARG A 46 14.83 7.88 -4.36
CA ARG A 46 16.07 7.23 -3.86
C ARG A 46 16.54 7.79 -2.51
N ALA A 47 16.19 9.02 -2.18
CA ALA A 47 16.53 9.65 -0.91
C ALA A 47 15.56 9.31 0.23
N MET A 48 14.46 8.61 -0.05
CA MET A 48 13.52 8.19 1.00
C MET A 48 14.13 7.06 1.84
N PRO A 49 13.85 7.04 3.16
CA PRO A 49 14.28 5.93 4.00
C PRO A 49 13.65 4.62 3.51
N SER A 50 14.39 3.52 3.66
CA SER A 50 13.90 2.16 3.38
C SER A 50 13.47 1.92 1.91
N ILE A 51 13.94 2.73 0.96
CA ILE A 51 13.74 2.52 -0.48
C ILE A 51 14.94 1.83 -1.11
N GLU A 52 14.68 0.73 -1.83
CA GLU A 52 15.67 -0.01 -2.59
C GLU A 52 15.18 -0.30 -4.01
N GLY A 53 16.12 -0.62 -4.92
CA GLY A 53 15.78 -1.16 -6.24
C GLY A 53 15.09 -0.21 -7.21
N VAL A 54 15.21 1.12 -7.03
CA VAL A 54 14.54 2.11 -7.90
C VAL A 54 14.92 1.88 -9.38
N ALA A 55 13.91 1.57 -10.20
CA ALA A 55 14.04 1.31 -11.62
C ALA A 55 12.95 2.04 -12.42
N LEU A 56 13.34 2.65 -13.54
CA LEU A 56 12.40 3.28 -14.47
C LEU A 56 11.75 2.20 -15.35
N GLU A 57 10.42 2.25 -15.43
CA GLU A 57 9.65 1.66 -16.51
C GLU A 57 9.27 2.76 -17.50
N SER A 58 9.82 2.67 -18.71
CA SER A 58 9.50 3.61 -19.79
C SER A 58 8.06 3.41 -20.27
N ARG A 59 7.53 4.41 -20.98
CA ARG A 59 6.20 4.35 -21.59
C ARG A 59 6.06 3.14 -22.51
N GLU A 60 7.10 2.82 -23.28
CA GLU A 60 7.12 1.68 -24.20
C GLU A 60 7.08 0.35 -23.42
N GLN A 61 7.83 0.24 -22.32
CA GLN A 61 7.83 -0.94 -21.47
C GLN A 61 6.48 -1.13 -20.78
N ALA A 62 5.93 -0.06 -20.20
CA ALA A 62 4.62 -0.08 -19.56
C ALA A 62 3.51 -0.43 -20.56
N TYR A 63 3.54 0.10 -21.78
CA TYR A 63 2.57 -0.21 -22.83
C TYR A 63 2.68 -1.66 -23.30
N ALA A 64 3.90 -2.19 -23.43
CA ALA A 64 4.11 -3.61 -23.74
C ALA A 64 3.50 -4.52 -22.65
N ARG A 65 3.84 -4.25 -21.38
CA ARG A 65 3.30 -4.99 -20.24
C ARG A 65 1.78 -4.90 -20.14
N GLN A 66 1.19 -3.72 -20.35
CA GLN A 66 -0.27 -3.56 -20.29
C GLN A 66 -0.98 -4.32 -21.42
N LYS A 67 -0.42 -4.38 -22.63
CA LYS A 67 -0.97 -5.21 -23.71
C LYS A 67 -0.98 -6.70 -23.35
N GLU A 68 0.08 -7.18 -22.70
CA GLU A 68 0.16 -8.57 -22.23
C GLU A 68 -0.88 -8.82 -21.13
N ALA A 69 -1.01 -7.92 -20.16
CA ALA A 69 -1.97 -8.03 -19.06
C ALA A 69 -3.45 -7.98 -19.52
N LEU A 70 -3.73 -7.30 -20.63
CA LEU A 70 -5.07 -7.15 -21.20
C LEU A 70 -5.34 -8.11 -22.38
N ALA A 71 -4.45 -9.09 -22.63
CA ALA A 71 -4.60 -10.01 -23.76
C ALA A 71 -5.94 -10.78 -23.74
N ASP A 72 -6.46 -11.05 -22.54
CA ASP A 72 -7.73 -11.76 -22.32
C ASP A 72 -8.95 -10.82 -22.24
N ASP A 73 -8.77 -9.51 -22.36
CA ASP A 73 -9.83 -8.50 -22.38
C ASP A 73 -9.74 -7.65 -23.67
N PRO A 74 -10.30 -8.13 -24.79
CA PRO A 74 -10.15 -7.47 -26.09
C PRO A 74 -10.79 -6.08 -26.14
N ASP A 75 -11.82 -5.83 -25.34
CA ASP A 75 -12.50 -4.53 -25.29
C ASP A 75 -11.61 -3.47 -24.61
N LEU A 76 -10.93 -3.83 -23.52
CA LEU A 76 -9.94 -2.96 -22.89
C LEU A 76 -8.67 -2.80 -23.74
N LEU A 77 -8.20 -3.90 -24.33
CA LEU A 77 -7.02 -3.87 -25.20
C LEU A 77 -7.21 -2.95 -26.41
N ALA A 78 -8.40 -2.92 -27.00
CA ALA A 78 -8.73 -2.04 -28.12
C ALA A 78 -8.74 -0.55 -27.74
N GLN A 79 -8.92 -0.23 -26.45
CA GLN A 79 -8.94 1.14 -25.93
C GLN A 79 -7.55 1.59 -25.44
N LEU A 80 -6.62 0.67 -25.24
CA LEU A 80 -5.27 0.99 -24.77
C LEU A 80 -4.46 1.70 -25.87
N LYS A 81 -4.00 2.92 -25.58
CA LYS A 81 -3.13 3.68 -26.48
C LYS A 81 -1.82 4.06 -25.79
N PRO A 82 -0.68 4.05 -26.50
CA PRO A 82 0.62 4.38 -25.92
C PRO A 82 0.66 5.74 -25.21
N GLU A 83 -0.02 6.75 -25.76
CA GLU A 83 -0.07 8.11 -25.21
C GLU A 83 -0.77 8.20 -23.84
N TYR A 84 -1.60 7.22 -23.49
CA TYR A 84 -2.27 7.17 -22.19
C TYR A 84 -1.48 6.40 -21.14
N VAL A 85 -0.35 5.81 -21.51
CA VAL A 85 0.50 5.05 -20.58
C VAL A 85 1.60 5.97 -20.03
N PRO A 86 1.55 6.32 -18.74
CA PRO A 86 2.61 7.10 -18.11
C PRO A 86 3.88 6.26 -17.87
N GLU A 87 5.02 6.94 -17.78
CA GLU A 87 6.25 6.35 -17.22
C GLU A 87 6.06 6.15 -15.71
N SER A 88 6.80 5.20 -15.12
CA SER A 88 6.77 5.01 -13.67
C SER A 88 8.10 4.55 -13.10
N PHE A 89 8.35 4.85 -11.83
CA PHE A 89 9.44 4.24 -11.08
C PHE A 89 8.91 3.11 -10.20
N HIS A 90 9.58 1.97 -10.24
CA HIS A 90 9.33 0.83 -9.37
C HIS A 90 10.40 0.76 -8.29
N ALA A 91 9.99 0.50 -7.06
CA ALA A 91 10.88 0.38 -5.92
C ALA A 91 10.35 -0.63 -4.89
N THR A 92 11.23 -1.08 -4.01
CA THR A 92 10.88 -1.86 -2.83
C THR A 92 10.97 -0.98 -1.60
N VAL A 93 9.93 -1.03 -0.74
CA VAL A 93 9.97 -0.50 0.62
C VAL A 93 10.35 -1.63 1.57
N THR A 94 11.54 -1.56 2.14
CA THR A 94 12.07 -2.61 3.02
C THR A 94 11.49 -2.56 4.43
N ASP A 95 10.91 -1.42 4.81
CA ASP A 95 10.21 -1.21 6.08
C ASP A 95 8.71 -0.94 5.83
N PRO A 96 7.84 -1.95 6.01
CA PRO A 96 6.40 -1.79 5.79
C PRO A 96 5.77 -0.65 6.60
N LEU A 97 6.27 -0.38 7.82
CA LEU A 97 5.74 0.69 8.68
C LEU A 97 6.10 2.09 8.17
N ALA A 98 7.01 2.22 7.21
CA ALA A 98 7.30 3.48 6.54
C ALA A 98 6.52 3.65 5.23
N ALA A 99 5.93 2.58 4.67
CA ALA A 99 5.41 2.58 3.30
C ALA A 99 4.29 3.59 3.08
N GLU A 100 3.29 3.64 3.97
CA GLU A 100 2.17 4.59 3.88
C GLU A 100 2.65 6.05 3.98
N ALA A 101 3.62 6.34 4.86
CA ALA A 101 4.18 7.68 4.97
C ALA A 101 5.00 8.07 3.73
N ILE A 102 5.76 7.15 3.15
CA ILE A 102 6.52 7.41 1.92
C ILE A 102 5.56 7.63 0.75
N GLU A 103 4.49 6.83 0.65
CA GLU A 103 3.43 6.99 -0.35
C GLU A 103 2.83 8.40 -0.30
N LEU A 104 2.39 8.85 0.88
CA LEU A 104 1.79 10.18 1.06
C LEU A 104 2.77 11.31 0.70
N VAL A 105 4.04 11.20 1.11
CA VAL A 105 5.05 12.22 0.82
C VAL A 105 5.43 12.22 -0.67
N MET A 106 5.55 11.06 -1.31
CA MET A 106 5.84 10.96 -2.74
C MET A 106 4.65 11.42 -3.58
N GLY A 107 3.42 11.14 -3.14
CA GLY A 107 2.19 11.61 -3.78
C GLY A 107 2.02 13.13 -3.74
N SER A 108 2.77 13.85 -2.90
CA SER A 108 2.79 15.32 -2.87
C SER A 108 3.98 15.94 -3.63
N VAL A 109 4.80 15.13 -4.31
CA VAL A 109 5.93 15.64 -5.09
C VAL A 109 5.43 16.11 -6.46
N ASP A 110 5.86 17.30 -6.88
CA ASP A 110 5.57 17.80 -8.22
C ASP A 110 5.94 16.75 -9.29
N HIS A 111 5.09 16.61 -10.31
CA HIS A 111 5.28 15.67 -11.42
C HIS A 111 5.04 14.19 -11.09
N VAL A 112 4.61 13.88 -9.87
CA VAL A 112 4.05 12.58 -9.51
C VAL A 112 2.54 12.64 -9.68
N GLY A 113 2.00 11.79 -10.55
CA GLY A 113 0.56 11.69 -10.76
C GLY A 113 -0.12 10.83 -9.68
N SER A 114 0.50 9.71 -9.30
CA SER A 114 0.00 8.86 -8.21
C SER A 114 1.08 7.92 -7.69
N VAL A 115 0.92 7.43 -6.46
CA VAL A 115 1.76 6.38 -5.89
C VAL A 115 0.87 5.19 -5.56
N VAL A 116 1.33 3.99 -5.89
CA VAL A 116 0.60 2.74 -5.64
C VAL A 116 1.47 1.82 -4.80
N LEU A 117 0.94 1.37 -3.67
CA LEU A 117 1.53 0.30 -2.87
C LEU A 117 0.94 -1.05 -3.28
N ARG A 118 1.78 -2.08 -3.26
CA ARG A 118 1.37 -3.48 -3.42
C ARG A 118 2.15 -4.36 -2.46
N ILE A 119 1.53 -5.45 -2.06
CA ILE A 119 2.24 -6.55 -1.41
C ILE A 119 3.17 -7.18 -2.45
N ALA A 120 4.45 -7.34 -2.13
CA ALA A 120 5.38 -8.04 -3.00
C ALA A 120 4.94 -9.49 -3.21
N ASP A 121 5.23 -10.04 -4.38
CA ASP A 121 5.02 -11.46 -4.64
C ASP A 121 5.92 -12.28 -3.70
N ALA A 122 5.29 -13.09 -2.85
CA ALA A 122 5.95 -13.99 -1.92
C ALA A 122 5.57 -15.45 -2.22
N ASP A 123 6.52 -16.36 -2.04
CA ASP A 123 6.29 -17.81 -2.12
C ASP A 123 6.77 -18.49 -0.82
N PRO A 124 5.85 -18.98 0.04
CA PRO A 124 4.40 -18.98 -0.14
C PRO A 124 3.79 -17.57 0.00
N PRO A 125 2.61 -17.31 -0.59
CA PRO A 125 1.90 -16.06 -0.39
C PRO A 125 1.50 -15.89 1.09
N PRO A 126 1.38 -14.65 1.59
CA PRO A 126 1.01 -14.41 2.97
C PRO A 126 -0.39 -14.94 3.24
N SER A 127 -0.61 -15.45 4.46
CA SER A 127 -1.90 -16.03 4.84
C SER A 127 -3.00 -14.99 5.00
N ARG A 128 -2.60 -13.73 5.28
CA ARG A 128 -3.48 -12.59 5.50
C ARG A 128 -2.94 -11.36 4.81
N ILE A 129 -3.84 -10.43 4.54
CA ILE A 129 -3.53 -9.10 4.04
C ILE A 129 -4.23 -8.04 4.87
N GLY A 130 -3.63 -6.86 4.92
CA GLY A 130 -4.31 -5.65 5.37
C GLY A 130 -4.95 -4.92 4.21
N VAL A 131 -6.02 -4.20 4.51
CA VAL A 131 -6.74 -3.33 3.58
C VAL A 131 -6.92 -1.97 4.22
N ILE A 132 -6.60 -0.94 3.47
CA ILE A 132 -6.87 0.46 3.85
C ILE A 132 -7.85 1.00 2.81
N VAL A 133 -9.07 1.32 3.24
CA VAL A 133 -10.06 2.01 2.42
C VAL A 133 -10.01 3.49 2.79
N ARG A 134 -9.37 4.29 1.95
CA ARG A 134 -9.20 5.73 2.17
C ARG A 134 -10.38 6.50 1.59
N MET A 135 -10.94 7.41 2.37
CA MET A 135 -12.07 8.22 1.95
C MET A 135 -11.61 9.47 1.20
N LYS A 136 -12.47 9.97 0.30
CA LYS A 136 -12.28 11.27 -0.35
C LYS A 136 -12.24 12.38 0.69
N ALA A 137 -11.48 13.43 0.42
CA ALA A 137 -11.41 14.63 1.29
C ALA A 137 -12.80 15.25 1.56
N THR A 138 -13.74 15.08 0.63
CA THR A 138 -15.11 15.61 0.71
C THR A 138 -16.13 14.57 1.19
N ALA A 139 -15.69 13.40 1.66
CA ALA A 139 -16.59 12.38 2.17
C ALA A 139 -17.28 12.87 3.45
N THR A 140 -18.54 12.49 3.62
CA THR A 140 -19.32 12.80 4.83
C THR A 140 -19.16 11.68 5.86
N ALA A 141 -19.45 11.96 7.13
CA ALA A 141 -19.50 10.94 8.17
C ALA A 141 -20.50 9.81 7.83
N GLU A 142 -21.60 10.13 7.14
CA GLU A 142 -22.57 9.13 6.66
C GLU A 142 -21.96 8.17 5.63
N ARG A 143 -21.18 8.70 4.66
CA ARG A 143 -20.46 7.87 3.67
C ARG A 143 -19.43 6.98 4.35
N LEU A 144 -18.67 7.51 5.30
CA LEU A 144 -17.72 6.71 6.08
C LEU A 144 -18.41 5.58 6.84
N ALA A 145 -19.53 5.86 7.52
CA ALA A 145 -20.32 4.84 8.22
C ALA A 145 -20.88 3.78 7.26
N ALA A 146 -21.26 4.16 6.04
CA ALA A 146 -21.70 3.21 5.02
C ALA A 146 -20.56 2.28 4.56
N VAL A 147 -19.35 2.80 4.40
CA VAL A 147 -18.16 2.00 4.09
C VAL A 147 -17.81 1.07 5.24
N GLU A 148 -17.78 1.57 6.49
CA GLU A 148 -17.54 0.74 7.68
C GLU A 148 -18.55 -0.42 7.76
N LYS A 149 -19.84 -0.13 7.57
CA LYS A 149 -20.88 -1.16 7.55
C LYS A 149 -20.69 -2.18 6.43
N ALA A 150 -20.23 -1.75 5.26
CA ALA A 150 -19.94 -2.64 4.15
C ALA A 150 -18.74 -3.57 4.47
N VAL A 151 -17.70 -3.04 5.11
CA VAL A 151 -16.54 -3.82 5.59
C VAL A 151 -16.96 -4.82 6.67
N GLN A 152 -17.79 -4.42 7.64
CA GLN A 152 -18.34 -5.32 8.67
C GLN A 152 -19.19 -6.47 8.09
N ALA A 153 -19.76 -6.28 6.91
CA ALA A 153 -20.52 -7.32 6.21
C ALA A 153 -19.64 -8.28 5.40
N LEU A 154 -18.34 -8.02 5.27
CA LEU A 154 -17.43 -8.93 4.59
C LEU A 154 -17.15 -10.18 5.43
N PRO A 155 -17.15 -11.37 4.82
CA PRO A 155 -16.75 -12.58 5.52
C PRO A 155 -15.26 -12.48 5.89
N HIS A 156 -14.93 -12.88 7.12
CA HIS A 156 -13.55 -12.96 7.63
C HIS A 156 -12.79 -11.62 7.74
N ALA A 157 -13.48 -10.49 7.60
CA ALA A 157 -12.90 -9.20 7.97
C ALA A 157 -12.71 -9.13 9.49
N GLU A 158 -11.49 -8.80 9.91
CA GLU A 158 -11.06 -8.72 11.30
C GLU A 158 -10.28 -7.42 11.53
N SER A 159 -10.09 -7.04 12.79
CA SER A 159 -9.37 -5.82 13.17
C SER A 159 -9.91 -4.57 12.44
N ILE A 160 -11.24 -4.49 12.29
CA ILE A 160 -11.89 -3.39 11.60
C ILE A 160 -11.80 -2.14 12.47
N GLU A 161 -11.11 -1.13 11.97
CA GLU A 161 -10.93 0.16 12.63
C GLU A 161 -11.28 1.31 11.69
N VAL A 162 -12.02 2.29 12.22
CA VAL A 162 -12.19 3.59 11.56
C VAL A 162 -11.11 4.52 12.08
N GLU A 163 -10.18 4.90 11.22
CA GLU A 163 -9.09 5.80 11.56
C GLU A 163 -9.40 7.22 11.09
N LYS A 164 -9.30 8.19 12.01
CA LYS A 164 -9.49 9.62 11.75
C LYS A 164 -8.20 10.28 11.28
N PRO A 165 -8.26 11.40 10.53
CA PRO A 165 -7.07 12.10 10.04
C PRO A 165 -6.02 12.41 11.12
N ASP A 166 -6.45 12.90 12.29
CA ASP A 166 -5.53 13.21 13.38
C ASP A 166 -4.88 11.94 13.98
N ALA A 167 -5.63 10.85 14.09
CA ALA A 167 -5.10 9.57 14.57
C ALA A 167 -4.08 8.98 13.56
N ALA A 168 -4.40 9.01 12.27
CA ALA A 168 -3.50 8.60 11.20
C ALA A 168 -2.20 9.41 11.22
N TYR A 169 -2.30 10.74 11.37
CA TYR A 169 -1.14 11.61 11.46
C TYR A 169 -0.23 11.25 12.63
N GLU A 170 -0.78 11.08 13.83
CA GLU A 170 0.03 10.74 15.01
C GLU A 170 0.65 9.35 14.89
N ARG A 171 -0.11 8.34 14.43
CA ARG A 171 0.42 6.99 14.18
C ARG A 171 1.60 7.03 13.20
N LEU A 172 1.43 7.68 12.04
CA LEU A 172 2.49 7.73 11.03
C LEU A 172 3.70 8.53 11.51
N ARG A 173 3.49 9.63 12.24
CA ARG A 173 4.59 10.41 12.85
C ARG A 173 5.38 9.56 13.84
N GLU A 174 4.71 8.75 14.65
CA GLU A 174 5.36 7.83 15.59
C GLU A 174 6.09 6.69 14.89
N GLN A 175 5.45 6.04 13.91
CA GLN A 175 6.05 4.98 13.10
C GLN A 175 7.27 5.46 12.30
N CYS A 176 7.31 6.75 11.93
CA CYS A 176 8.42 7.36 11.20
C CYS A 176 9.49 8.00 12.10
N ALA A 177 9.36 7.93 13.43
CA ALA A 177 10.34 8.48 14.34
C ALA A 177 11.73 7.85 14.10
N GLY A 178 12.74 8.70 13.85
CA GLY A 178 14.10 8.24 13.55
C GLY A 178 14.34 7.78 12.10
N LYS A 179 13.32 7.79 11.22
CA LYS A 179 13.44 7.40 9.81
C LYS A 179 13.78 8.62 8.93
N GLY A 180 14.91 9.26 9.22
CA GLY A 180 15.34 10.47 8.52
C GLY A 180 14.38 11.64 8.75
N ASP A 181 14.07 12.39 7.69
CA ASP A 181 13.16 13.54 7.74
C ASP A 181 11.71 13.19 7.35
N LEU A 182 11.37 11.91 7.18
CA LEU A 182 10.06 11.45 6.75
C LEU A 182 8.94 11.97 7.67
N ALA A 183 9.10 11.84 8.98
CA ALA A 183 8.12 12.33 9.96
C ALA A 183 7.88 13.86 9.86
N THR A 184 8.89 14.63 9.46
CA THR A 184 8.78 16.09 9.32
C THR A 184 8.17 16.53 7.99
N ARG A 185 8.13 15.64 6.99
CA ARG A 185 7.52 15.88 5.68
C ARG A 185 6.03 15.55 5.66
N LEU A 186 5.53 14.82 6.67
CA LEU A 186 4.11 14.55 6.83
C LEU A 186 3.37 15.83 7.19
N ASP A 187 2.26 16.08 6.49
CA ASP A 187 1.32 17.14 6.81
C ASP A 187 -0.04 16.53 7.16
N ARG A 188 -0.74 17.10 8.16
CA ARG A 188 -2.08 16.64 8.56
C ARG A 188 -3.09 16.68 7.41
N GLN A 189 -2.93 17.60 6.46
CA GLN A 189 -3.79 17.73 5.29
C GLN A 189 -3.67 16.57 4.30
N MET A 190 -2.57 15.79 4.36
CA MET A 190 -2.41 14.55 3.59
C MET A 190 -3.35 13.46 4.10
N MET A 191 -3.72 13.49 5.38
CA MET A 191 -4.52 12.45 6.00
C MET A 191 -5.98 12.52 5.57
N ARG A 192 -6.61 11.34 5.55
CA ARG A 192 -8.02 11.15 5.22
C ARG A 192 -8.64 10.21 6.25
N ASP A 193 -9.96 10.28 6.41
CA ASP A 193 -10.68 9.20 7.08
C ASP A 193 -10.37 7.89 6.35
N SER A 194 -10.21 6.80 7.10
CA SER A 194 -10.04 5.48 6.51
C SER A 194 -10.74 4.38 7.32
N VAL A 195 -11.07 3.28 6.64
CA VAL A 195 -11.44 2.02 7.28
C VAL A 195 -10.33 1.01 7.02
N ARG A 196 -9.71 0.53 8.09
CA ARG A 196 -8.57 -0.39 8.10
C ARG A 196 -9.05 -1.74 8.59
N PHE A 197 -8.68 -2.83 7.92
CA PHE A 197 -9.07 -4.19 8.33
C PHE A 197 -8.19 -5.26 7.70
N ALA A 198 -8.10 -6.42 8.34
CA ALA A 198 -7.40 -7.58 7.81
C ALA A 198 -8.38 -8.63 7.26
N LEU A 199 -7.98 -9.37 6.22
CA LEU A 199 -8.68 -10.55 5.75
C LEU A 199 -7.70 -11.67 5.34
N PRO A 200 -8.15 -12.93 5.27
CA PRO A 200 -7.37 -14.00 4.64
C PRO A 200 -7.11 -13.70 3.16
N LEU A 201 -5.91 -14.01 2.66
CA LEU A 201 -5.61 -13.94 1.23
C LEU A 201 -6.17 -15.19 0.53
N ASP A 202 -7.49 -15.22 0.31
CA ASP A 202 -8.11 -16.26 -0.51
C ASP A 202 -8.12 -15.86 -2.01
N LYS A 203 -8.16 -16.85 -2.92
CA LYS A 203 -8.17 -16.58 -4.37
C LYS A 203 -9.45 -15.88 -4.86
N LYS A 204 -10.43 -15.65 -3.98
CA LYS A 204 -11.73 -15.04 -4.29
C LYS A 204 -12.25 -14.34 -3.03
N SER A 205 -11.80 -13.13 -2.74
CA SER A 205 -12.33 -12.36 -1.62
C SER A 205 -13.68 -11.75 -2.00
N PRO A 206 -14.83 -12.38 -1.69
CA PRO A 206 -16.12 -11.99 -2.23
C PRO A 206 -16.53 -10.65 -1.62
N GLY A 207 -16.90 -9.67 -2.46
CA GLY A 207 -17.36 -8.36 -1.99
C GLY A 207 -16.29 -7.27 -1.97
N MET A 208 -15.00 -7.59 -2.09
CA MET A 208 -13.92 -6.58 -2.20
C MET A 208 -14.12 -5.63 -3.38
N SER A 209 -14.53 -6.15 -4.54
CA SER A 209 -14.83 -5.34 -5.72
C SER A 209 -16.04 -4.41 -5.55
N LYS A 210 -16.90 -4.64 -4.54
CA LYS A 210 -18.01 -3.73 -4.24
C LYS A 210 -17.55 -2.53 -3.43
N LEU A 211 -16.53 -2.69 -2.59
CA LEU A 211 -16.02 -1.61 -1.75
C LEU A 211 -15.46 -0.44 -2.57
N ILE A 212 -14.69 -0.74 -3.62
CA ILE A 212 -14.09 0.30 -4.49
C ILE A 212 -15.14 1.16 -5.22
N GLY A 213 -16.36 0.62 -5.42
CA GLY A 213 -17.46 1.33 -6.06
C GLY A 213 -18.35 2.13 -5.09
N LEU A 214 -18.07 2.11 -3.79
CA LEU A 214 -18.88 2.85 -2.81
C LEU A 214 -18.62 4.35 -2.92
N ASP A 215 -19.70 5.13 -2.83
CA ASP A 215 -19.62 6.59 -2.85
C ASP A 215 -18.81 7.10 -1.64
N GLY A 216 -17.91 8.04 -1.90
CA GLY A 216 -16.97 8.57 -0.91
C GLY A 216 -15.64 7.81 -0.78
N VAL A 217 -15.48 6.62 -1.35
CA VAL A 217 -14.16 5.95 -1.41
C VAL A 217 -13.28 6.64 -2.44
N ASP A 218 -12.02 6.88 -2.06
CA ASP A 218 -10.99 7.45 -2.93
C ASP A 218 -10.12 6.35 -3.51
N VAL A 219 -9.51 5.56 -2.62
CA VAL A 219 -8.65 4.43 -2.98
C VAL A 219 -8.82 3.29 -1.98
N MET A 220 -8.61 2.07 -2.47
CA MET A 220 -8.52 0.86 -1.66
C MET A 220 -7.15 0.23 -1.91
N GLU A 221 -6.34 0.14 -0.86
CA GLU A 221 -4.98 -0.39 -0.89
C GLU A 221 -4.92 -1.76 -0.24
N LEU A 222 -4.21 -2.70 -0.88
CA LEU A 222 -3.85 -3.98 -0.29
C LEU A 222 -2.41 -3.89 0.21
N VAL A 223 -2.22 -4.11 1.50
CA VAL A 223 -0.94 -3.91 2.19
C VAL A 223 -0.59 -5.14 3.04
N PRO A 224 0.68 -5.34 3.41
CA PRO A 224 1.03 -6.31 4.44
C PRO A 224 0.18 -6.08 5.70
N ALA A 225 -0.28 -7.17 6.34
CA ALA A 225 -1.12 -7.06 7.54
C ALA A 225 -0.44 -6.33 8.70
N THR A 226 0.90 -6.29 8.70
CA THR A 226 1.74 -5.55 9.67
C THR A 226 1.62 -4.03 9.56
N MET A 227 0.99 -3.50 8.51
CA MET A 227 0.75 -2.06 8.33
C MET A 227 -0.56 -1.56 8.98
N LEU A 228 -1.38 -2.45 9.52
CA LEU A 228 -2.59 -2.09 10.26
C LEU A 228 -2.26 -1.86 11.74
#